data_AF-A0A4S8HN07-F1
#
_entry.id   AF-A0A4S8HN07-F1
#
_cell.length_a   1.000
_cell.length_b   1.000
_cell.length_c   1.000
_cell.angle_alpha   90.00
_cell.angle_beta   90.00
_cell.angle_gamma   90.00
#
_symmetry.space_group_name_H-M   'P 1'
#
loop_
_entity.id
_entity.type
_entity.pdbx_description
1 polymer ?
#
loop_
_entity_poly.entity_id
_entity_poly.type
_entity_poly.pdbx_seq_one_letter_code
_entity_poly.pdbx_strand_id
1 'polypeptide(L)'
;MIFNFRRYEVPETYYSDIDISIPPGVKYDLYDGSHLVGTFIDGYNKTFARFKDGDSYKRHTKIFGSLANAHYLLNDHEPNFAYVTIYYTIVKILKAKLEFYDDPSTYIMDYNNFNGSKGFDLVIDIKAGDQTVFSLKNTSKRKFLSRNSDRPMEGTIEISDSLHRDKIFGFLLAIQLYYRRYYRGRFI
;
A
#
# COMPACT_ATOMS: atom_id res chain seq x y z
N MET A 1 -13.27 6.85 -9.68
CA MET A 1 -13.22 7.68 -8.45
C MET A 1 -11.79 8.14 -8.15
N ILE A 2 -11.59 9.35 -7.60
CA ILE A 2 -10.27 9.95 -7.36
C ILE A 2 -10.13 10.40 -5.90
N PHE A 3 -9.00 10.07 -5.27
CA PHE A 3 -8.60 10.55 -3.94
C PHE A 3 -7.27 11.28 -4.01
N ASN A 4 -7.07 12.26 -3.13
CA ASN A 4 -5.76 12.81 -2.87
C ASN A 4 -5.11 12.04 -1.72
N PHE A 5 -3.78 11.96 -1.69
CA PHE A 5 -3.07 11.40 -0.55
C PHE A 5 -1.94 12.30 -0.08
N ARG A 6 -1.63 12.19 1.22
CA ARG A 6 -0.37 12.66 1.81
C ARG A 6 0.37 11.51 2.42
N ARG A 7 1.61 11.28 1.97
CA ARG A 7 2.51 10.25 2.48
C ARG A 7 3.67 10.89 3.24
N TYR A 8 3.93 10.43 4.45
CA TYR A 8 5.04 10.90 5.25
C TYR A 8 5.65 9.76 6.05
N GLU A 9 6.91 9.93 6.43
CA GLU A 9 7.52 9.08 7.42
C GLU A 9 7.02 9.51 8.80
N VAL A 10 6.72 8.52 9.63
CA VAL A 10 6.30 8.76 11.01
C VAL A 10 7.34 8.16 11.94
N PRO A 11 7.75 8.89 13.00
CA PRO A 11 8.51 8.29 14.08
C PRO A 11 7.64 7.25 14.81
N GLU A 12 8.24 6.55 15.77
CA GLU A 12 7.46 5.70 16.67
C GLU A 12 6.32 6.52 17.29
N THR A 13 5.10 6.02 17.14
CA THR A 13 3.89 6.74 17.57
C THR A 13 2.97 5.77 18.29
N TYR A 14 2.50 6.16 19.47
CA TYR A 14 1.46 5.47 20.20
C TYR A 14 0.10 6.04 19.84
N TYR A 15 -0.81 5.17 19.39
CA TYR A 15 -2.20 5.52 19.07
C TYR A 15 -3.08 5.02 20.20
N SER A 16 -3.42 5.93 21.13
CA SER A 16 -4.16 5.62 22.36
C SER A 16 -5.59 5.16 22.11
N ASP A 17 -6.17 5.56 20.99
CA ASP A 17 -7.52 5.20 20.54
C ASP A 17 -7.66 3.73 20.13
N ILE A 18 -6.54 3.06 19.87
CA ILE A 18 -6.47 1.67 19.42
C ILE A 18 -5.42 0.84 20.21
N ASP A 19 -4.96 1.39 21.34
CA ASP A 19 -3.96 0.82 22.26
C ASP A 19 -2.79 0.12 21.56
N ILE A 20 -2.15 0.83 20.62
CA ILE A 20 -1.05 0.26 19.84
C ILE A 20 0.11 1.25 19.69
N SER A 21 1.32 0.79 20.02
CA SER A 21 2.56 1.42 19.54
C SER A 21 2.89 0.89 18.15
N ILE A 22 3.09 1.80 17.20
CA ILE A 22 3.60 1.53 15.85
C ILE A 22 5.05 2.02 15.79
N PRO A 23 6.03 1.14 15.47
CA PRO A 23 7.42 1.54 15.31
C PRO A 23 7.58 2.45 14.08
N PRO A 24 8.73 3.12 13.89
CA PRO A 24 8.93 4.05 12.79
C PRO A 24 8.53 3.46 11.44
N GLY A 25 7.81 4.24 10.65
CA GLY A 25 7.08 3.72 9.50
C GLY A 25 6.65 4.79 8.52
N VAL A 26 5.64 4.45 7.73
CA VAL A 26 5.07 5.33 6.71
C VAL A 26 3.58 5.47 6.95
N LYS A 27 3.08 6.70 6.92
CA LYS A 27 1.66 7.01 6.99
C LYS A 27 1.18 7.57 5.66
N TYR A 28 0.00 7.14 5.24
CA TYR A 28 -0.79 7.62 4.13
C TYR A 28 -2.09 8.16 4.68
N ASP A 29 -2.28 9.46 4.60
CA ASP A 29 -3.58 10.09 4.82
C ASP A 29 -4.29 10.22 3.47
N LEU A 30 -5.54 9.77 3.42
CA LEU A 30 -6.38 9.80 2.22
C LEU A 30 -7.42 10.90 2.35
N TYR A 31 -7.59 11.68 1.29
CA TYR A 31 -8.50 12.81 1.24
C TYR A 31 -9.44 12.73 0.04
N ASP A 32 -10.71 13.06 0.26
CA ASP A 32 -11.66 13.40 -0.79
C ASP A 32 -11.85 14.92 -0.79
N GLY A 33 -11.31 15.58 -1.81
CA GLY A 33 -11.08 17.02 -1.79
C GLY A 33 -10.21 17.42 -0.61
N SER A 34 -10.78 18.17 0.35
CA SER A 34 -10.13 18.62 1.59
C SER A 34 -10.44 17.76 2.82
N HIS A 35 -11.29 16.74 2.69
CA HIS A 35 -11.76 15.95 3.84
C HIS A 35 -10.91 14.70 4.03
N LEU A 36 -10.32 14.51 5.21
CA LEU A 36 -9.64 13.27 5.57
C LEU A 36 -10.68 12.13 5.65
N VAL A 37 -10.54 11.15 4.76
CA VAL A 37 -11.45 9.99 4.68
C VAL A 37 -10.86 8.74 5.30
N GLY A 38 -9.53 8.65 5.43
CA GLY A 38 -8.91 7.47 5.98
C GLY A 38 -7.41 7.62 6.18
N THR A 39 -6.85 6.68 6.91
CA THR A 39 -5.43 6.63 7.24
C THR A 39 -4.95 5.20 7.08
N PHE A 40 -3.78 5.03 6.47
CA PHE A 40 -3.03 3.78 6.44
C PHE A 40 -1.62 4.04 6.97
N ILE A 41 -1.19 3.30 7.99
CA ILE A 41 0.12 3.39 8.60
C ILE A 41 0.75 2.01 8.56
N ASP A 42 1.99 1.94 8.08
CA ASP A 42 2.77 0.71 8.06
C ASP A 42 4.11 0.91 8.77
N GLY A 43 4.26 0.31 9.95
CA GLY A 43 5.45 0.30 10.80
C GLY A 43 6.05 -1.10 10.91
N TYR A 44 6.58 -1.60 9.82
CA TYR A 44 7.23 -2.89 9.65
C TYR A 44 6.44 -4.14 10.09
N ASN A 45 6.26 -4.37 11.39
CA ASN A 45 5.56 -5.51 11.99
C ASN A 45 4.11 -5.21 12.35
N LYS A 46 3.75 -3.93 12.44
CA LYS A 46 2.39 -3.49 12.72
C LYS A 46 1.95 -2.55 11.62
N THR A 47 0.79 -2.83 11.06
CA THR A 47 0.13 -1.96 10.09
C THR A 47 -1.27 -1.73 10.59
N PHE A 48 -1.72 -0.48 10.50
CA PHE A 48 -3.04 -0.05 10.85
C PHE A 48 -3.64 0.68 9.65
N ALA A 49 -4.89 0.40 9.32
CA ALA A 49 -5.62 1.16 8.32
C ALA A 49 -7.04 1.41 8.82
N ARG A 50 -7.63 2.56 8.53
CA ARG A 50 -9.00 2.86 8.94
C ARG A 50 -9.61 3.92 8.03
N PHE A 51 -10.84 3.69 7.59
CA PHE A 51 -11.66 4.76 7.01
C PHE A 51 -12.40 5.46 8.15
N LYS A 52 -12.58 6.78 8.04
CA LYS A 52 -13.24 7.60 9.07
C LYS A 52 -14.67 7.11 9.34
N ASP A 53 -15.37 6.70 8.29
CA ASP A 53 -16.75 6.22 8.33
C ASP A 53 -16.84 4.70 8.08
N GLY A 54 -15.90 3.90 8.61
CA GLY A 54 -15.89 2.46 8.37
C GLY A 54 -14.96 1.65 9.26
N ASP A 55 -14.73 0.41 8.85
CA ASP A 55 -13.96 -0.58 9.57
C ASP A 55 -12.48 -0.17 9.70
N SER A 56 -11.86 -0.65 10.78
CA SER A 56 -10.42 -0.63 10.94
C SER A 56 -9.82 -1.97 10.50
N TYR A 57 -8.57 -1.92 10.07
CA TYR A 57 -7.84 -3.06 9.57
C TYR A 57 -6.45 -3.14 10.20
N LYS A 58 -6.03 -4.36 10.52
CA LYS A 58 -4.69 -4.66 11.05
C LYS A 58 -3.99 -5.69 10.18
N ARG A 59 -2.69 -5.52 9.95
CA ARG A 59 -1.92 -6.49 9.15
C ARG A 59 -1.40 -7.64 9.98
N HIS A 60 -1.58 -8.86 9.49
CA HIS A 60 -0.93 -10.07 9.98
C HIS A 60 0.02 -10.63 8.90
N THR A 61 1.17 -11.18 9.30
CA THR A 61 2.14 -11.77 8.36
C THR A 61 2.24 -13.27 8.63
N LYS A 62 2.14 -14.10 7.59
CA LYS A 62 2.45 -15.54 7.67
C LYS A 62 3.52 -15.87 6.64
N ILE A 63 4.67 -16.31 7.12
CA ILE A 63 5.80 -16.70 6.26
C ILE A 63 5.57 -18.14 5.82
N PHE A 64 5.60 -18.40 4.52
CA PHE A 64 5.56 -19.77 3.97
C PHE A 64 6.87 -20.08 3.23
N GLY A 65 7.25 -21.36 3.21
CA GLY A 65 8.53 -21.85 2.70
C GLY A 65 8.84 -21.39 1.26
N SER A 66 10.00 -20.76 1.13
CA SER A 66 10.72 -20.20 -0.04
C SER A 66 10.00 -20.06 -1.40
N LEU A 67 10.09 -18.83 -1.93
CA LEU A 67 9.64 -18.27 -3.23
C LEU A 67 8.31 -17.50 -3.24
N ALA A 68 7.60 -17.41 -2.12
CA ALA A 68 6.52 -16.45 -1.93
C ALA A 68 6.38 -16.02 -0.46
N ASN A 69 6.10 -14.73 -0.21
CA ASN A 69 5.72 -14.22 1.12
C ASN A 69 4.25 -13.75 1.09
N ALA A 70 3.50 -14.16 2.10
CA ALA A 70 2.07 -13.89 2.22
C ALA A 70 1.77 -12.91 3.38
N HIS A 71 0.90 -11.95 3.12
CA HIS A 71 0.49 -10.91 4.06
C HIS A 71 -1.03 -10.73 4.03
N TYR A 72 -1.63 -10.45 5.18
CA TYR A 72 -3.09 -10.28 5.34
C TYR A 72 -3.40 -8.90 5.90
N LEU A 73 -4.46 -8.27 5.42
CA LEU A 73 -5.20 -7.26 6.19
C LEU A 73 -6.43 -7.95 6.77
N LEU A 74 -6.57 -7.91 8.09
CA LEU A 74 -7.76 -8.37 8.81
C LEU A 74 -8.61 -7.15 9.15
N ASN A 75 -9.93 -7.27 9.15
CA ASN A 75 -10.80 -6.23 9.71
C ASN A 75 -10.99 -6.41 11.24
N ASP A 76 -11.82 -5.56 11.86
CA ASP A 76 -12.07 -5.55 13.31
C ASP A 76 -12.69 -6.86 13.86
N HIS A 77 -13.33 -7.66 13.03
CA HIS A 77 -13.90 -8.97 13.40
C HIS A 77 -12.91 -10.13 13.22
N GLU A 78 -11.68 -9.83 12.77
CA GLU A 78 -10.63 -10.77 12.40
C GLU A 78 -10.79 -11.67 11.14
N PRO A 79 -11.82 -11.62 10.26
CA PRO A 79 -11.72 -12.21 8.94
C PRO A 79 -10.69 -11.49 8.07
N ASN A 80 -10.09 -12.25 7.16
CA ASN A 80 -9.23 -11.71 6.12
C ASN A 80 -10.04 -10.76 5.23
N PHE A 81 -9.62 -9.51 5.10
CA PHE A 81 -10.14 -8.56 4.12
C PHE A 81 -9.36 -8.66 2.80
N ALA A 82 -8.03 -8.65 2.89
CA ALA A 82 -7.15 -8.72 1.72
C ALA A 82 -5.97 -9.67 1.96
N TYR A 83 -5.56 -10.36 0.90
CA TYR A 83 -4.43 -11.29 0.88
C TYR A 83 -3.43 -10.84 -0.19
N VAL A 84 -2.21 -10.54 0.25
CA VAL A 84 -1.11 -10.08 -0.62
C VAL A 84 -0.02 -11.14 -0.70
N THR A 85 0.27 -11.62 -1.90
CA THR A 85 1.38 -12.52 -2.19
C THR A 85 2.45 -11.80 -2.99
N ILE A 86 3.68 -11.79 -2.48
CA ILE A 86 4.85 -11.28 -3.20
C ILE A 86 5.59 -12.45 -3.84
N TYR A 87 5.64 -12.49 -5.16
CA TYR A 87 6.33 -13.52 -5.93
C TYR A 87 7.79 -13.14 -6.21
N TYR A 88 8.65 -14.15 -6.17
CA TYR A 88 10.06 -14.01 -6.52
C TYR A 88 10.38 -14.85 -7.75
N THR A 89 11.04 -14.23 -8.75
CA THR A 89 11.74 -14.98 -9.79
C THR A 89 13.24 -14.78 -9.65
N ILE A 90 14.01 -15.78 -10.10
CA ILE A 90 15.48 -15.80 -10.06
C ILE A 90 16.09 -14.59 -10.81
N VAL A 91 15.35 -13.98 -11.74
CA VAL A 91 15.85 -12.97 -12.70
C VAL A 91 15.28 -11.55 -12.48
N LYS A 92 14.77 -11.23 -11.28
CA LYS A 92 14.27 -9.88 -10.87
C LYS A 92 12.85 -9.48 -11.31
N ILE A 93 11.93 -10.43 -11.48
CA ILE A 93 10.51 -10.06 -11.59
C ILE A 93 9.87 -10.22 -10.21
N LEU A 94 9.79 -9.10 -9.48
CA LEU A 94 8.94 -8.99 -8.31
C LEU A 94 7.54 -8.59 -8.81
N LYS A 95 6.58 -9.48 -8.64
CA LYS A 95 5.15 -9.19 -8.84
C LYS A 95 4.46 -9.28 -7.49
N ALA A 96 3.54 -8.37 -7.21
CA ALA A 96 2.60 -8.55 -6.10
C ALA A 96 1.25 -9.00 -6.67
N LYS A 97 0.70 -10.07 -6.13
CA LYS A 97 -0.68 -10.48 -6.33
C LYS A 97 -1.48 -10.10 -5.10
N LEU A 98 -2.65 -9.54 -5.32
CA LEU A 98 -3.59 -9.14 -4.29
C LEU A 98 -4.95 -9.78 -4.58
N GLU A 99 -5.57 -10.33 -3.55
CA GLU A 99 -6.89 -10.94 -3.58
C GLU A 99 -7.71 -10.36 -2.42
N PHE A 100 -9.00 -10.13 -2.62
CA PHE A 100 -9.92 -9.68 -1.56
C PHE A 100 -10.87 -10.83 -1.22
N TYR A 101 -11.34 -10.88 0.02
CA TYR A 101 -12.18 -12.00 0.47
C TYR A 101 -13.59 -11.99 -0.15
N ASP A 102 -14.12 -10.80 -0.40
CA ASP A 102 -15.46 -10.56 -0.95
C ASP A 102 -15.50 -10.57 -2.49
N ASP A 103 -14.37 -10.78 -3.15
CA ASP A 103 -14.21 -10.63 -4.60
C ASP A 103 -13.30 -11.72 -5.18
N PRO A 104 -13.78 -12.52 -6.15
CA PRO A 104 -12.96 -13.56 -6.77
C PRO A 104 -11.84 -13.02 -7.66
N SER A 105 -11.81 -11.71 -7.93
CA SER A 105 -10.83 -11.07 -8.81
C SER A 105 -9.43 -11.10 -8.21
N THR A 106 -8.46 -11.44 -9.06
CA THR A 106 -7.04 -11.34 -8.75
C THR A 106 -6.46 -10.07 -9.35
N TYR A 107 -5.71 -9.32 -8.53
CA TYR A 107 -5.08 -8.08 -8.92
C TYR A 107 -3.56 -8.22 -8.95
N ILE A 108 -2.91 -7.69 -9.98
CA ILE A 108 -1.46 -7.81 -10.18
C ILE A 108 -0.83 -6.42 -10.25
N MET A 109 0.23 -6.24 -9.46
CA MET A 109 1.14 -5.09 -9.55
C MET A 109 2.45 -5.55 -10.18
N ASP A 110 2.82 -4.95 -11.32
CA ASP A 110 4.09 -5.20 -12.02
C ASP A 110 5.05 -4.03 -11.84
N TYR A 111 6.31 -4.36 -11.51
CA TYR A 111 7.38 -3.41 -11.23
C TYR A 111 7.83 -2.56 -12.42
N ASN A 112 7.65 -3.02 -13.66
CA ASN A 112 8.23 -2.31 -14.80
C ASN A 112 7.69 -0.86 -14.92
N ASN A 113 6.52 -0.58 -14.35
CA ASN A 113 5.96 0.78 -14.23
C ASN A 113 6.63 1.65 -13.16
N PHE A 114 7.28 1.06 -12.16
CA PHE A 114 8.03 1.79 -11.12
C PHE A 114 9.39 2.31 -11.59
N ASN A 115 10.00 1.63 -12.57
CA ASN A 115 11.37 1.88 -13.03
C ASN A 115 11.43 2.69 -14.34
N GLY A 116 10.31 2.76 -15.08
CA GLY A 116 10.24 3.40 -16.40
C GLY A 116 10.13 4.93 -16.38
N SER A 117 9.75 5.54 -15.25
CA SER A 117 9.63 6.99 -15.14
C SER A 117 10.99 7.65 -14.90
N LYS A 118 11.60 8.11 -15.99
CA LYS A 118 12.63 9.15 -15.91
C LYS A 118 11.95 10.46 -15.48
N GLY A 119 11.78 10.70 -14.18
CA GLY A 119 11.16 11.93 -13.69
C GLY A 119 10.67 11.87 -12.23
N PHE A 120 9.95 12.92 -11.83
CA PHE A 120 9.23 12.98 -10.55
C PHE A 120 7.86 12.28 -10.58
N ASP A 121 7.41 11.91 -11.78
CA ASP A 121 6.10 11.35 -12.08
C ASP A 121 6.14 9.82 -11.88
N LEU A 122 6.13 9.39 -10.62
CA LEU A 122 5.87 7.98 -10.33
C LEU A 122 4.38 7.70 -10.53
N VAL A 123 4.09 6.72 -11.39
CA VAL A 123 2.77 6.13 -11.58
C VAL A 123 2.86 4.65 -11.21
N ILE A 124 2.07 4.22 -10.23
CA ILE A 124 1.96 2.83 -9.83
C ILE A 124 0.59 2.32 -10.24
N ASP A 125 0.56 1.41 -11.21
CA ASP A 125 -0.68 0.79 -11.67
C ASP A 125 -0.83 -0.63 -11.12
N ILE A 126 -2.05 -0.97 -10.72
CA ILE A 126 -2.47 -2.32 -10.37
C ILE A 126 -3.58 -2.72 -11.32
N LYS A 127 -3.45 -3.91 -11.90
CA LYS A 127 -4.32 -4.40 -12.98
C LYS A 127 -5.14 -5.62 -12.57
N ALA A 128 -6.34 -5.72 -13.12
CA ALA A 128 -7.15 -6.94 -13.17
C ALA A 128 -7.25 -7.37 -14.64
N GLY A 129 -6.57 -8.46 -15.03
CA GLY A 129 -6.34 -8.74 -16.44
C GLY A 129 -5.55 -7.60 -17.11
N ASP A 130 -6.06 -7.07 -18.22
CA ASP A 130 -5.42 -5.98 -18.97
C ASP A 130 -5.85 -4.57 -18.49
N GLN A 131 -6.87 -4.49 -17.63
CA GLN A 131 -7.43 -3.22 -17.15
C GLN A 131 -6.67 -2.72 -15.91
N THR A 132 -6.22 -1.46 -15.94
CA THR A 132 -5.78 -0.75 -14.73
C THR A 132 -7.00 -0.39 -13.88
N VAL A 133 -7.03 -0.90 -12.65
CA VAL A 133 -8.15 -0.68 -11.70
C VAL A 133 -7.78 0.26 -10.56
N PHE A 134 -6.49 0.40 -10.27
CA PHE A 134 -5.94 1.33 -9.28
C PHE A 134 -4.67 1.95 -9.83
N SER A 135 -4.57 3.27 -9.78
CA SER A 135 -3.37 4.03 -10.17
C SER A 135 -3.01 5.02 -9.08
N LEU A 136 -1.78 4.98 -8.58
CA LEU A 136 -1.25 5.97 -7.65
C LEU A 136 -0.25 6.86 -8.40
N LYS A 137 -0.54 8.16 -8.45
CA LYS A 137 0.27 9.16 -9.17
C LYS A 137 0.84 10.17 -8.18
N ASN A 138 2.15 10.30 -8.16
CA ASN A 138 2.81 11.34 -7.39
C ASN A 138 2.67 12.69 -8.10
N THR A 139 2.16 13.71 -7.41
CA THR A 139 2.05 15.07 -7.97
C THR A 139 3.15 16.00 -7.45
N SER A 140 3.89 15.56 -6.42
CA SER A 140 5.05 16.28 -5.91
C SER A 140 6.28 16.06 -6.80
N LYS A 141 7.04 17.12 -7.08
CA LYS A 141 8.36 17.04 -7.75
C LYS A 141 9.44 16.40 -6.86
N ARG A 142 9.14 15.32 -6.14
CA ARG A 142 10.08 14.59 -5.28
C ARG A 142 10.01 13.11 -5.61
N LYS A 143 11.15 12.41 -5.50
CA LYS A 143 11.18 10.96 -5.69
C LYS A 143 10.32 10.30 -4.61
N PHE A 144 9.42 9.42 -5.01
CA PHE A 144 8.61 8.56 -4.13
C PHE A 144 9.43 7.74 -3.13
N LEU A 145 10.71 7.54 -3.45
CA LEU A 145 11.63 6.67 -2.74
C LEU A 145 12.66 7.42 -1.88
N SER A 146 12.39 8.70 -1.55
CA SER A 146 13.26 9.50 -0.68
C SER A 146 13.03 9.16 0.80
N ARG A 147 14.07 8.67 1.48
CA ARG A 147 14.07 8.32 2.91
C ARG A 147 14.23 9.49 3.88
N ASN A 148 14.35 10.73 3.40
CA ASN A 148 14.69 11.89 4.25
C ASN A 148 13.94 13.14 3.78
N SER A 149 12.63 13.19 3.97
CA SER A 149 11.83 14.33 3.57
C SER A 149 10.99 14.83 4.74
N ASP A 150 11.43 15.90 5.40
CA ASP A 150 10.64 16.62 6.42
C ASP A 150 9.32 17.18 5.88
N ARG A 151 9.11 17.13 4.54
CA ARG A 151 7.88 17.55 3.88
C ARG A 151 7.10 16.34 3.37
N PRO A 152 5.77 16.31 3.56
CA PRO A 152 4.94 15.22 3.05
C PRO A 152 5.00 15.14 1.53
N MET A 153 4.93 13.91 1.03
CA MET A 153 4.68 13.61 -0.37
C MET A 153 3.19 13.70 -0.65
N GLU A 154 2.82 14.20 -1.82
CA GLU A 154 1.42 14.39 -2.19
C GLU A 154 1.17 13.81 -3.58
N GLY A 155 -0.06 13.36 -3.80
CA GLY A 155 -0.44 12.76 -5.07
C GLY A 155 -1.92 12.41 -5.14
N THR A 156 -2.28 11.74 -6.22
CA THR A 156 -3.62 11.23 -6.47
C THR A 156 -3.64 9.71 -6.49
N ILE A 157 -4.79 9.16 -6.14
CA ILE A 157 -5.14 7.76 -6.28
C ILE A 157 -6.40 7.72 -7.13
N GLU A 158 -6.35 7.01 -8.23
CA GLU A 158 -7.47 6.79 -9.13
C GLU A 158 -7.91 5.34 -9.02
N ILE A 159 -9.20 5.10 -8.81
CA ILE A 159 -9.80 3.77 -8.82
C ILE A 159 -10.86 3.69 -9.92
N SER A 160 -10.93 2.56 -10.62
CA SER A 160 -12.00 2.30 -11.59
C SER A 160 -13.36 2.27 -10.88
N ASP A 161 -14.41 2.82 -11.49
CA ASP A 161 -15.71 2.96 -10.82
C ASP A 161 -16.40 1.63 -10.46
N SER A 162 -15.99 0.52 -11.07
CA SER A 162 -16.43 -0.84 -10.71
C SER A 162 -15.75 -1.39 -9.45
N LEU A 163 -14.71 -0.72 -8.95
CA LEU A 163 -13.93 -1.15 -7.80
C LEU A 163 -14.37 -0.37 -6.57
N HIS A 164 -14.75 -1.09 -5.52
CA HIS A 164 -15.14 -0.45 -4.26
C HIS A 164 -13.95 0.25 -3.59
N ARG A 165 -14.21 1.38 -2.93
CA ARG A 165 -13.19 2.29 -2.39
C ARG A 165 -12.40 1.73 -1.21
N ASP A 166 -12.97 0.78 -0.47
CA ASP A 166 -12.31 0.12 0.66
C ASP A 166 -11.03 -0.64 0.26
N LYS A 167 -10.99 -1.12 -0.99
CA LYS A 167 -9.86 -1.86 -1.56
C LYS A 167 -8.57 -1.03 -1.63
N ILE A 168 -8.65 0.30 -1.53
CA ILE A 168 -7.50 1.21 -1.51
C ILE A 168 -6.45 0.78 -0.48
N PHE A 169 -6.85 0.38 0.73
CA PHE A 169 -5.87 -0.03 1.75
C PHE A 169 -5.16 -1.34 1.42
N GLY A 170 -5.85 -2.29 0.77
CA GLY A 170 -5.22 -3.50 0.25
C GLY A 170 -4.14 -3.17 -0.79
N PHE A 171 -4.45 -2.26 -1.71
CA PHE A 171 -3.51 -1.80 -2.72
C PHE A 171 -2.32 -1.04 -2.11
N LEU A 172 -2.56 -0.14 -1.16
CA LEU A 172 -1.49 0.60 -0.47
C LEU A 172 -0.57 -0.32 0.34
N LEU A 173 -1.11 -1.37 0.97
CA LEU A 173 -0.31 -2.39 1.62
C LEU A 173 0.58 -3.12 0.61
N ALA A 174 0.02 -3.56 -0.52
CA ALA A 174 0.80 -4.22 -1.57
C ALA A 174 1.98 -3.35 -2.02
N ILE A 175 1.74 -2.04 -2.22
CA ILE A 175 2.77 -1.05 -2.55
C ILE A 175 3.85 -0.96 -1.45
N GLN A 176 3.47 -0.90 -0.16
CA GLN A 176 4.45 -0.80 0.93
C GLN A 176 5.31 -2.05 1.11
N LEU A 177 4.68 -3.23 1.08
CA LEU A 177 5.37 -4.51 1.20
C LEU A 177 6.40 -4.67 0.09
N TYR A 178 5.99 -4.28 -1.13
CA TYR A 178 6.83 -4.26 -2.29
C TYR A 178 8.03 -3.30 -2.14
N TYR A 179 7.78 -2.04 -1.77
CA TYR A 179 8.83 -1.01 -1.56
C TYR A 179 9.91 -1.47 -0.56
N ARG A 180 9.50 -2.03 0.58
CA ARG A 180 10.42 -2.45 1.64
C ARG A 180 11.41 -3.51 1.21
N ARG A 181 10.96 -4.47 0.41
CA ARG A 181 11.80 -5.60 0.00
C ARG A 181 12.87 -5.16 -0.99
N TYR A 182 12.53 -4.28 -1.93
CA TYR A 182 13.48 -3.73 -2.88
C TYR A 182 14.65 -3.00 -2.20
N TYR A 183 14.36 -2.18 -1.18
CA TYR A 183 15.41 -1.47 -0.45
C TYR A 183 16.28 -2.37 0.43
N ARG A 184 15.72 -3.44 1.02
CA ARG A 184 16.53 -4.41 1.78
C ARG A 184 17.40 -5.29 0.88
N GLY A 185 16.99 -5.56 -0.36
CA GLY A 185 17.77 -6.32 -1.34
C GLY A 185 18.96 -5.56 -1.95
N ARG A 186 19.16 -4.28 -1.61
CA ARG A 186 20.35 -3.49 -2.00
C ARG A 186 21.41 -3.38 -0.90
N PHE A 187 21.17 -3.98 0.27
CA PHE A 187 22.09 -3.99 1.42
C PHE A 187 22.51 -5.40 1.85
N ILE A 188 22.44 -6.38 0.93
CA ILE A 188 23.11 -7.69 1.07
C ILE A 188 24.03 -7.84 -0.14
#